data_AF-A0A7Y1TR33-F1
#
_entry.id   AF-A0A7Y1TR33-F1
#
_cell.length_a   1.000
_cell.length_b   1.000
_cell.length_c   1.000
_cell.angle_alpha   90.00
_cell.angle_beta   90.00
_cell.angle_gamma   90.00
#
_symmetry.space_group_name_H-M   'P 1'
#
loop_
_entity.id
_entity.type
_entity.pdbx_description
1 polymer ?
#
loop_
_entity_poly.entity_id
_entity_poly.type
_entity_poly.pdbx_seq_one_letter_code
_entity_poly.pdbx_strand_id
1 'polypeptide(L)' 'MKNYMYISDLENLDSIIKEAINLKENLHQYFDLGKHKTIVLLFFNSSLRTRLST' A
#
# COMPACT_ATOMS: atom_id res chain seq x y z
N MET A 1 -8.66 1.71 -8.03
CA MET A 1 -7.55 2.51 -8.59
C MET A 1 -6.85 1.72 -9.70
N LYS A 2 -6.53 2.35 -10.84
CA LYS A 2 -5.77 1.70 -11.94
C LYS A 2 -4.26 1.93 -11.82
N ASN A 3 -3.86 3.10 -11.31
CA ASN A 3 -2.49 3.51 -11.02
C ASN A 3 -2.45 4.28 -9.70
N TYR A 4 -1.26 4.46 -9.11
CA TYR A 4 -1.01 5.30 -7.94
C TYR A 4 0.32 6.05 -8.13
N MET A 5 0.25 7.21 -8.77
CA MET A 5 1.39 8.06 -9.12
C MET A 5 1.33 9.43 -8.43
N TYR A 6 0.14 9.96 -8.19
CA TYR A 6 -0.08 11.28 -7.60
C TYR A 6 -1.09 11.23 -6.46
N ILE A 7 -1.05 12.24 -5.58
CA ILE A 7 -2.02 12.35 -4.48
C ILE A 7 -3.47 12.45 -4.97
N SER A 8 -3.68 13.04 -6.15
CA SER A 8 -4.98 13.17 -6.80
C SER A 8 -5.57 11.85 -7.30
N ASP A 9 -4.78 10.76 -7.31
CA ASP A 9 -5.30 9.43 -7.63
C ASP A 9 -6.14 8.86 -6.47
N LEU A 10 -6.08 9.48 -5.30
CA LEU A 10 -6.90 9.16 -4.14
C LEU A 10 -8.26 9.88 -4.24
N GLU A 11 -9.34 9.13 -4.06
CA GLU A 11 -10.69 9.68 -4.09
C GLU A 11 -11.00 10.55 -2.86
N ASN A 12 -10.57 10.09 -1.68
CA ASN A 12 -10.81 10.80 -0.42
C ASN A 12 -9.66 10.51 0.57
N LEU A 13 -9.00 11.56 1.03
CA LEU A 13 -7.83 11.43 1.92
C LEU A 13 -8.23 10.98 3.33
N ASP A 14 -9.32 11.53 3.87
CA ASP A 14 -9.75 11.27 5.25
C ASP A 14 -10.19 9.82 5.45
N SER A 15 -10.86 9.22 4.45
CA SER A 15 -11.25 7.81 4.51
C SER A 15 -10.02 6.90 4.52
N ILE A 16 -9.04 7.19 3.67
CA ILE A 16 -7.80 6.40 3.55
C ILE A 16 -6.97 6.48 4.83
N ILE A 17 -6.90 7.66 5.46
CA ILE A 17 -6.20 7.81 6.75
C ILE A 17 -6.86 6.93 7.82
N LYS A 18 -8.20 6.93 7.89
CA LYS A 18 -8.93 6.08 8.84
C LYS A 18 -8.71 4.59 8.58
N GLU A 19 -8.71 4.19 7.31
CA GLU A 19 -8.41 2.81 6.91
C GLU A 19 -6.98 2.41 7.31
N ALA A 20 -5.99 3.27 7.08
CA ALA A 20 -4.60 3.02 7.45
C ALA A 20 -4.40 2.90 8.97
N ILE A 21 -5.14 3.66 9.78
CA ILE A 21 -5.12 3.52 11.25
C ILE A 21 -5.70 2.17 11.66
N ASN A 22 -6.85 1.77 11.10
CA ASN A 22 -7.47 0.48 11.39
C ASN A 22 -6.55 -0.69 10.99
N LEU A 23 -5.89 -0.61 9.83
CA LEU A 23 -4.90 -1.60 9.38
C LEU A 23 -3.74 -1.77 10.36
N LYS A 24 -3.31 -0.69 11.04
CA LYS A 24 -2.27 -0.79 12.08
C LYS A 24 -2.77 -1.53 13.32
N GLU A 25 -4.04 -1.38 13.67
CA GLU A 25 -4.66 -2.10 14.79
C GLU A 25 -4.93 -3.57 14.44
N ASN A 26 -5.26 -3.87 13.17
CA ASN A 26 -5.66 -5.19 12.69
C ASN A 26 -4.79 -5.67 11.51
N LEU A 27 -3.50 -5.90 11.76
CA LEU A 27 -2.46 -6.12 10.73
C LEU A 27 -2.80 -7.23 9.70
N HIS A 28 -3.48 -8.29 10.10
CA HIS A 28 -3.77 -9.46 9.26
C HIS A 28 -5.19 -9.48 8.68
N GLN A 29 -5.97 -8.39 8.84
CA GLN A 29 -7.36 -8.30 8.41
C GLN A 29 -7.59 -8.70 6.94
N TYR A 30 -6.62 -8.42 6.06
CA TYR A 30 -6.72 -8.66 4.61
C TYR A 30 -5.72 -9.69 4.09
N PHE A 31 -5.28 -10.63 4.92
CA PHE A 31 -4.28 -11.65 4.55
C PHE A 31 -4.61 -12.36 3.23
N ASP A 32 -5.86 -12.73 3.00
CA ASP A 32 -6.28 -13.46 1.80
C ASP A 32 -6.36 -12.59 0.53
N LEU A 33 -6.36 -11.25 0.65
CA LEU A 33 -6.51 -10.35 -0.51
C LEU A 33 -5.37 -10.49 -1.53
N GLY A 34 -4.16 -10.76 -1.02
CA GLY A 34 -2.96 -10.98 -1.84
C GLY A 34 -2.76 -12.42 -2.32
N LYS A 35 -3.66 -13.35 -1.97
CA LYS A 35 -3.48 -14.77 -2.26
C LYS A 35 -3.39 -15.01 -3.77
N HIS A 36 -2.34 -15.70 -4.20
CA HIS A 36 -2.01 -15.96 -5.61
C HIS A 36 -1.85 -14.68 -6.46
N LYS A 37 -1.47 -13.54 -5.84
CA LYS A 37 -1.03 -12.33 -6.52
C LYS A 37 0.49 -12.18 -6.37
N THR A 38 1.15 -11.62 -7.38
CA THR A 38 2.59 -11.40 -7.39
C THR A 38 2.86 -9.93 -7.64
N ILE A 39 3.67 -9.32 -6.79
CA ILE A 39 4.15 -7.95 -6.94
C ILE A 39 5.57 -7.94 -7.51
N VAL A 40 5.85 -7.00 -8.41
CA VAL A 40 7.19 -6.77 -8.97
C VAL A 40 7.65 -5.39 -8.53
N LEU A 41 8.82 -5.32 -7.88
CA LEU A 41 9.41 -4.08 -7.41
C LEU A 41 10.69 -3.77 -8.20
N LEU A 42 10.68 -2.66 -8.95
CA LEU A 42 11.82 -2.20 -9.73
C LEU A 42 12.48 -1.00 -9.05
N PHE A 43 13.74 -1.16 -8.66
CA PHE A 43 14.52 -0.12 -7.99
C PHE A 43 15.68 0.32 -8.89
N PHE A 44 15.56 1.51 -9.49
CA PHE A 44 16.67 2.14 -10.23
C PHE A 44 17.68 2.82 -9.30
N ASN A 45 17.30 3.05 -8.03
CA ASN A 45 18.15 3.55 -6.98
C ASN A 45 17.93 2.74 -5.70
N SER A 46 18.99 2.54 -4.91
CA SER A 46 18.88 1.83 -3.64
C SER A 46 18.07 2.64 -2.63
N SER A 47 17.02 2.04 -2.05
CA SER A 47 16.25 2.63 -0.95
C SER A 47 15.91 1.56 0.08
N LEU A 48 16.47 1.69 1.28
CA LEU A 48 16.24 0.73 2.37
C LEU A 48 14.81 0.81 2.90
N ARG A 49 14.32 2.02 3.16
CA ARG A 49 12.96 2.23 3.72
C ARG A 49 11.90 1.70 2.76
N THR A 50 11.96 2.09 1.48
CA THR A 50 10.97 1.67 0.48
C THR A 50 10.98 0.16 0.27
N ARG A 51 12.16 -0.48 0.25
CA ARG A 51 12.26 -1.93 0.10
C ARG A 51 11.67 -2.69 1.29
N LEU A 52 11.87 -2.21 2.51
CA LEU A 52 11.36 -2.89 3.71
C LEU A 52 9.88 -2.62 3.97
N SER A 53 9.36 -1.47 3.54
CA SER A 53 7.98 -1.05 3.82
C SER A 53 6.96 -1.43 2.75
N THR A 54 7.40 -1.86 1.57
CA THR A 54 6.52 -2.25 0.44
C THR A 54 6.38 -3.76 0.43
#